data_AF-A0A0F8YUD8-F1
#
_entry.id   AF-A0A0F8YUD8-F1
#
_cell.length_a   1.000
_cell.length_b   1.000
_cell.length_c   1.000
_cell.angle_alpha   90.00
_cell.angle_beta   90.00
_cell.angle_gamma   90.00
#
_symmetry.space_group_name_H-M   'P 1'
#
loop_
_entity.id
_entity.type
_entity.pdbx_description
1 polymer ?
#
loop_
_entity_poly.entity_id
_entity_poly.type
_entity_poly.pdbx_seq_one_letter_code
_entity_poly.pdbx_strand_id
1 'polypeptide(L)'
;MVEPTTQVRPYTDSDAPVWDKYVLASPSATLFHLTAWNRAVAESYGHQPVHRVAWSGARPVGVLPLFLVKSALVGKILVSVPYATYGGILADTNEAAEELLASAKHLCRELRTEYLELRHRDRNSLDLPEIGRYDTFRKQLPDRAEDILPAFPRKARAA
;
A
#
# COMPACT_ATOMS: atom_id res chain seq x y z
N MET A 1 30.04 -5.87 -11.40
CA MET A 1 29.39 -5.04 -10.36
C MET A 1 28.27 -5.90 -9.80
N VAL A 2 28.29 -6.21 -8.51
CA VAL A 2 27.20 -6.99 -7.88
C VAL A 2 26.03 -6.02 -7.70
N GLU A 3 24.89 -6.31 -8.30
CA GLU A 3 23.68 -5.51 -8.07
C GLU A 3 23.36 -5.57 -6.56
N PRO A 4 23.07 -4.42 -5.92
CA PRO A 4 22.79 -4.40 -4.49
C PRO A 4 21.53 -5.22 -4.19
N THR A 5 21.71 -6.33 -3.47
CA THR A 5 20.64 -7.25 -3.07
C THR A 5 19.55 -6.53 -2.29
N THR A 6 18.29 -6.74 -2.67
CA THR A 6 17.15 -6.20 -1.93
C THR A 6 17.02 -6.90 -0.57
N GLN A 7 16.90 -6.12 0.51
CA GLN A 7 16.68 -6.64 1.86
C GLN A 7 15.43 -6.05 2.48
N VAL A 8 14.55 -6.91 3.01
CA VAL A 8 13.33 -6.47 3.69
C VAL A 8 13.50 -6.54 5.21
N ARG A 9 13.19 -5.43 5.89
CA ARG A 9 13.16 -5.37 7.36
C ARG A 9 11.85 -4.79 7.89
N PRO A 10 11.48 -5.10 9.15
CA PRO A 10 10.38 -4.43 9.83
C PRO A 10 10.59 -2.91 9.84
N TYR A 11 9.52 -2.18 9.57
CA TYR A 11 9.46 -0.74 9.79
C TYR A 11 9.61 -0.42 11.29
N THR A 12 10.31 0.68 11.58
CA THR A 12 10.36 1.33 12.89
C THR A 12 9.93 2.78 12.76
N ASP A 13 9.50 3.42 13.84
CA ASP A 13 9.09 4.83 13.79
C ASP A 13 10.19 5.80 13.30
N SER A 14 11.46 5.40 13.43
CA SER A 14 12.59 6.15 12.87
C SER A 14 12.62 6.16 11.34
N ASP A 15 11.95 5.21 10.69
CA ASP A 15 11.85 5.11 9.23
C ASP A 15 10.74 6.02 8.66
N ALA A 16 9.90 6.66 9.49
CA ALA A 16 8.76 7.45 9.02
C ALA A 16 9.12 8.53 7.97
N PRO A 17 10.18 9.34 8.17
CA PRO A 17 10.52 10.39 7.21
C PRO A 17 10.96 9.85 5.84
N VAL A 18 11.70 8.74 5.84
CA VAL A 18 12.21 8.12 4.61
C VAL A 18 11.13 7.31 3.90
N TRP A 19 10.23 6.68 4.65
CA TRP A 19 9.01 6.05 4.13
C TRP A 19 8.12 7.08 3.41
N ASP A 20 7.73 8.16 4.09
CA ASP A 20 6.81 9.14 3.50
C ASP A 20 7.45 9.85 2.31
N LYS A 21 8.76 10.15 2.36
CA LYS A 21 9.49 10.68 1.20
C LYS A 21 9.45 9.72 0.01
N TYR A 22 9.64 8.42 0.24
CA TYR A 22 9.55 7.39 -0.80
C TYR A 22 8.14 7.32 -1.40
N VAL A 23 7.12 7.26 -0.54
CA VAL A 23 5.70 7.22 -0.95
C VAL A 23 5.32 8.44 -1.79
N LEU A 24 5.67 9.65 -1.34
CA LEU A 24 5.34 10.89 -2.05
C LEU A 24 6.06 11.02 -3.40
N ALA A 25 7.21 10.37 -3.57
CA ALA A 25 7.94 10.35 -4.83
C ALA A 25 7.45 9.28 -5.82
N SER A 26 6.63 8.33 -5.38
CA SER A 26 6.22 7.19 -6.21
C SER A 26 4.89 7.48 -6.95
N PRO A 27 4.87 7.40 -8.30
CA PRO A 27 3.65 7.64 -9.09
C PRO A 27 2.52 6.65 -8.81
N SER A 28 2.86 5.44 -8.36
CA SER A 28 1.90 4.38 -8.05
C SER A 28 1.35 4.48 -6.64
N ALA A 29 1.87 5.38 -5.81
CA ALA A 29 1.42 5.57 -4.44
C ALA A 29 -0.01 6.11 -4.36
N THR A 30 -0.59 5.92 -3.18
CA THR A 30 -1.85 6.52 -2.75
C THR A 30 -1.65 7.04 -1.32
N LEU A 31 -2.54 7.94 -0.88
CA LEU A 31 -2.50 8.47 0.49
C LEU A 31 -2.51 7.37 1.57
N PHE A 32 -3.07 6.21 1.26
CA PHE A 32 -3.18 5.06 2.16
C PHE A 32 -1.84 4.37 2.46
N HIS A 33 -0.79 4.71 1.72
CA HIS A 33 0.57 4.25 2.03
C HIS A 33 1.27 5.15 3.05
N LEU A 34 0.80 6.40 3.27
CA LEU A 34 1.48 7.36 4.14
C LEU A 34 1.40 6.95 5.62
N THR A 35 2.44 7.24 6.38
CA THR A 35 2.49 6.91 7.82
C THR A 35 1.38 7.61 8.62
N ALA A 36 0.94 8.79 8.19
CA ALA A 36 -0.18 9.50 8.79
C ALA A 36 -1.49 8.70 8.71
N TRP A 37 -1.77 8.05 7.58
CA TRP A 37 -2.93 7.16 7.45
C TRP A 37 -2.79 5.94 8.34
N ASN A 38 -1.61 5.31 8.33
CA ASN A 38 -1.35 4.11 9.13
C ASN A 38 -1.53 4.39 10.63
N ARG A 39 -1.05 5.54 11.10
CA ARG A 39 -1.22 5.99 12.48
C ARG A 39 -2.69 6.21 12.82
N ALA A 40 -3.44 6.91 11.96
CA ALA A 40 -4.87 7.14 12.18
C ALA A 40 -5.64 5.82 12.30
N VAL A 41 -5.32 4.81 11.47
CA VAL A 41 -5.92 3.47 11.56
C VAL A 41 -5.54 2.77 12.88
N ALA A 42 -4.25 2.77 13.24
CA ALA A 42 -3.78 2.13 14.47
C ALA A 42 -4.41 2.76 15.72
N GLU A 43 -4.43 4.09 15.81
CA GLU A 43 -4.96 4.83 16.96
C GLU A 43 -6.48 4.72 17.08
N SER A 44 -7.20 4.72 15.94
CA SER A 44 -8.67 4.69 15.96
C SER A 44 -9.24 3.29 16.24
N TYR A 45 -8.55 2.23 15.79
CA TYR A 45 -9.10 0.87 15.80
C TYR A 45 -8.29 -0.14 16.62
N GLY A 46 -7.10 0.24 17.10
CA GLY A 46 -6.24 -0.64 17.90
C GLY A 46 -5.62 -1.81 17.12
N HIS A 47 -5.63 -1.76 15.78
CA HIS A 47 -4.96 -2.77 14.95
C HIS A 47 -3.45 -2.64 15.07
N GLN A 48 -2.74 -3.77 15.11
CA GLN A 48 -1.30 -3.77 15.31
C GLN A 48 -0.59 -3.54 13.96
N PRO A 49 0.14 -2.42 13.76
CA PRO A 49 0.95 -2.22 12.57
C PRO A 49 2.15 -3.18 12.59
N VAL A 50 2.41 -3.82 11.46
CA VAL A 50 3.52 -4.75 11.21
C VAL A 50 4.14 -4.48 9.83
N HIS A 51 4.34 -3.20 9.50
CA HIS A 51 4.79 -2.75 8.18
C HIS A 51 6.17 -3.31 7.79
N ARG A 52 6.47 -3.29 6.48
CA ARG A 52 7.74 -3.76 5.91
C ARG A 52 8.34 -2.74 4.96
N VAL A 53 9.67 -2.65 4.96
CA VAL A 53 10.43 -1.80 4.03
C VAL A 53 11.48 -2.64 3.33
N ALA A 54 11.52 -2.55 2.01
CA ALA A 54 12.57 -3.10 1.16
C ALA A 54 13.66 -2.05 0.94
N TRP A 55 14.91 -2.47 1.10
CA TRP A 55 16.09 -1.61 1.02
C TRP A 55 17.07 -2.15 -0.02
N SER A 56 17.65 -1.24 -0.80
CA SER A 56 18.84 -1.48 -1.60
C SER A 56 19.95 -0.61 -1.03
N GLY A 57 20.83 -1.22 -0.22
CA GLY A 57 21.76 -0.49 0.64
C GLY A 57 21.01 0.42 1.63
N ALA A 58 21.29 1.72 1.61
CA ALA A 58 20.63 2.72 2.47
C ALA A 58 19.39 3.38 1.84
N ARG A 59 18.99 2.95 0.64
CA ARG A 59 17.85 3.52 -0.09
C ARG A 59 16.62 2.62 0.03
N PRO A 60 15.44 3.14 0.41
CA PRO A 60 14.20 2.38 0.28
C PRO A 60 13.88 2.16 -1.20
N VAL A 61 13.54 0.93 -1.56
CA VAL A 61 13.11 0.52 -2.91
C VAL A 61 11.72 -0.10 -2.92
N GLY A 62 11.08 -0.17 -1.75
CA GLY A 62 9.69 -0.55 -1.63
C GLY A 62 9.19 -0.48 -0.19
N VAL A 63 7.88 -0.34 -0.05
CA VAL A 63 7.17 -0.30 1.22
C VAL A 63 5.91 -1.15 1.15
N LEU A 64 5.53 -1.74 2.27
CA LEU A 64 4.28 -2.46 2.43
C LEU A 64 3.64 -2.04 3.77
N PRO A 65 2.64 -1.14 3.74
CA PRO A 65 1.69 -1.03 4.84
C PRO A 65 1.14 -2.43 5.15
N LEU A 66 1.07 -2.78 6.42
CA LEU A 66 0.62 -4.10 6.85
C LEU A 66 0.15 -4.05 8.29
N PHE A 67 -1.01 -4.63 8.56
CA PHE A 67 -1.62 -4.67 9.88
C PHE A 67 -2.03 -6.09 10.23
N LEU A 68 -1.77 -6.47 11.48
CA LEU A 68 -2.39 -7.62 12.11
C LEU A 68 -3.73 -7.19 12.70
N VAL A 69 -4.80 -7.72 12.13
CA VAL A 69 -6.17 -7.50 12.59
C VAL A 69 -6.64 -8.78 13.29
N LYS A 70 -7.22 -8.61 14.48
CA LYS A 70 -7.80 -9.71 15.26
C LYS A 70 -9.32 -9.54 15.29
N SER A 71 -10.04 -10.58 14.89
CA SER A 71 -11.50 -10.64 14.87
C SER A 71 -11.97 -11.90 15.58
N ALA A 72 -13.04 -11.79 16.39
CA ALA A 72 -13.65 -12.94 17.04
C ALA A 72 -14.32 -13.91 16.03
N LEU A 73 -14.73 -13.42 14.86
CA LEU A 73 -15.42 -14.21 13.84
C LEU A 73 -14.46 -14.88 12.86
N VAL A 74 -13.37 -14.20 12.51
CA VAL A 74 -12.45 -14.64 11.44
C VAL A 74 -11.10 -15.08 12.00
N GLY A 75 -10.77 -14.79 13.26
CA GLY A 75 -9.45 -15.04 13.81
C GLY A 75 -8.45 -13.92 13.47
N LYS A 76 -7.21 -14.29 13.13
CA LYS A 76 -6.14 -13.33 12.83
C LYS A 76 -5.94 -13.22 11.33
N ILE A 77 -5.90 -12.01 10.80
CA ILE A 77 -5.61 -11.75 9.39
C ILE A 77 -4.49 -10.73 9.27
N LEU A 78 -3.70 -10.85 8.20
CA LEU A 78 -2.85 -9.75 7.76
C LEU A 78 -3.54 -9.03 6.60
N VAL A 79 -3.67 -7.72 6.72
CA VAL A 79 -4.20 -6.88 5.65
C VAL A 79 -3.25 -5.71 5.45
N SER A 80 -2.94 -5.42 4.18
CA SER A 80 -2.05 -4.31 3.82
C SER A 80 -2.47 -3.00 4.47
N VAL A 81 -3.73 -2.58 4.27
CA VAL A 81 -4.29 -1.42 4.97
C VAL A 81 -5.78 -1.61 5.30
N PRO A 82 -6.16 -1.66 6.59
CA PRO A 82 -7.55 -1.67 7.00
C PRO A 82 -8.29 -0.40 6.55
N TYR A 83 -9.59 -0.53 6.29
CA TYR A 83 -10.51 0.59 6.01
C TYR A 83 -10.14 1.51 4.82
N ALA A 84 -9.21 1.07 3.97
CA ALA A 84 -8.90 1.71 2.70
C ALA A 84 -9.11 0.74 1.53
N THR A 85 -9.36 1.26 0.34
CA THR A 85 -9.54 0.46 -0.89
C THR A 85 -8.22 0.13 -1.59
N TYR A 86 -7.15 0.86 -1.29
CA TYR A 86 -5.79 0.64 -1.80
C TYR A 86 -4.76 0.83 -0.70
N GLY A 87 -3.54 0.38 -0.93
CA GLY A 87 -2.39 0.54 -0.03
C GLY A 87 -1.56 -0.74 0.06
N GLY A 88 -1.45 -1.46 -1.06
CA GLY A 88 -0.74 -2.73 -1.17
C GLY A 88 0.78 -2.53 -1.22
N ILE A 89 1.46 -3.44 -1.91
CA ILE A 89 2.90 -3.34 -2.13
C ILE A 89 3.17 -2.17 -3.07
N LEU A 90 4.05 -1.27 -2.64
CA LEU A 90 4.61 -0.20 -3.45
C LEU A 90 6.11 -0.48 -3.59
N ALA A 91 6.59 -0.73 -4.81
CA ALA A 91 7.97 -1.10 -5.04
C ALA A 91 8.48 -0.56 -6.37
N ASP A 92 9.79 -0.30 -6.45
CA ASP A 92 10.47 0.19 -7.65
C ASP A 92 10.74 -0.94 -8.67
N THR A 93 10.86 -2.18 -8.18
CA THR A 93 11.19 -3.36 -8.99
C THR A 93 10.32 -4.56 -8.59
N ASN A 94 10.18 -5.52 -9.51
CA ASN A 94 9.49 -6.79 -9.23
C ASN A 94 10.20 -7.58 -8.12
N GLU A 95 11.54 -7.58 -8.10
CA GLU A 95 12.33 -8.21 -7.03
C GLU A 95 11.94 -7.64 -5.66
N ALA A 96 11.88 -6.32 -5.51
CA ALA A 96 11.48 -5.70 -4.24
C ALA A 96 10.04 -6.02 -3.85
N ALA A 97 9.14 -6.12 -4.84
CA ALA A 97 7.76 -6.54 -4.60
C ALA A 97 7.67 -8.00 -4.14
N GLU A 98 8.43 -8.90 -4.75
CA GLU A 98 8.50 -10.33 -4.41
C GLU A 98 9.08 -10.54 -3.02
N GLU A 99 10.15 -9.82 -2.65
CA GLU A 99 10.74 -9.87 -1.32
C GLU A 99 9.80 -9.33 -0.23
N LEU A 100 9.06 -8.24 -0.50
CA LEU A 100 8.03 -7.73 0.41
C LEU A 100 6.91 -8.75 0.61
N LEU A 101 6.46 -9.40 -0.48
CA LEU A 101 5.47 -10.46 -0.42
C LEU A 101 5.99 -11.68 0.36
N ALA A 102 7.24 -12.08 0.14
CA ALA A 102 7.88 -13.17 0.87
C ALA A 102 7.94 -12.88 2.36
N SER A 103 8.32 -11.65 2.75
CA SER A 103 8.32 -11.19 4.14
C SER A 103 6.92 -11.22 4.76
N ALA A 104 5.89 -10.78 4.04
CA ALA A 104 4.50 -10.85 4.51
C ALA A 104 4.00 -12.30 4.66
N LYS A 105 4.31 -13.18 3.71
CA LYS A 105 3.99 -14.62 3.78
C LYS A 105 4.70 -15.30 4.96
N HIS A 106 5.95 -14.93 5.24
CA HIS A 106 6.67 -15.41 6.42
C HIS A 106 5.93 -14.99 7.71
N LEU A 107 5.53 -13.73 7.80
CA LEU A 107 4.79 -13.21 8.94
C LEU A 107 3.42 -13.89 9.12
N CYS A 108 2.71 -14.23 8.03
CA CYS A 108 1.49 -15.02 8.11
C CYS A 108 1.70 -16.36 8.82
N ARG A 109 2.82 -17.04 8.51
CA ARG A 109 3.17 -18.33 9.12
C ARG A 109 3.54 -18.17 10.59
N GLU A 110 4.40 -17.20 10.90
CA GLU A 110 4.85 -16.89 12.26
C GLU A 110 3.66 -16.54 13.17
N LEU A 111 2.78 -15.65 12.69
CA LEU A 111 1.63 -15.19 13.44
C LEU A 111 0.40 -16.09 13.33
N ARG A 112 0.46 -17.18 12.53
CA ARG A 112 -0.66 -18.09 12.26
C ARG A 112 -1.94 -17.34 11.87
N THR A 113 -1.85 -16.56 10.80
CA THR A 113 -3.01 -15.82 10.25
C THR A 113 -3.75 -16.65 9.21
N GLU A 114 -5.06 -16.49 9.12
CA GLU A 114 -5.90 -17.20 8.16
C GLU A 114 -5.57 -16.86 6.71
N TYR A 115 -5.33 -15.57 6.42
CA TYR A 115 -4.95 -15.10 5.09
C TYR A 115 -4.21 -13.76 5.12
N LEU A 116 -3.60 -13.45 3.98
CA LEU A 116 -3.02 -12.17 3.62
C LEU A 116 -3.90 -11.48 2.58
N GLU A 117 -4.34 -10.26 2.86
CA GLU A 117 -5.08 -9.43 1.91
C GLU A 117 -4.25 -8.21 1.49
N LEU A 118 -3.94 -8.12 0.19
CA LEU A 118 -3.20 -6.98 -0.37
C LEU A 118 -4.12 -6.15 -1.27
N ARG A 119 -4.29 -4.87 -0.93
CA ARG A 119 -5.23 -3.97 -1.59
C ARG A 119 -4.50 -3.10 -2.60
N HIS A 120 -4.45 -3.53 -3.85
CA HIS A 120 -3.81 -2.78 -4.92
C HIS A 120 -4.82 -2.01 -5.76
N ARG A 121 -4.41 -0.84 -6.27
CA ARG A 121 -5.19 -0.09 -7.26
C ARG A 121 -5.05 -0.71 -8.65
N ASP A 122 -3.82 -1.00 -9.01
CA ASP A 122 -3.42 -1.51 -10.30
C ASP A 122 -2.97 -2.98 -10.13
N ARG A 123 -3.15 -3.82 -11.16
CA ARG A 123 -2.65 -5.20 -11.12
C ARG A 123 -1.13 -5.18 -10.95
N ASN A 124 -0.63 -6.02 -10.05
CA ASN A 124 0.81 -6.23 -9.89
C ASN A 124 1.23 -7.49 -10.65
N SER A 125 2.55 -7.67 -10.82
CA SER A 125 3.13 -8.87 -11.45
C SER A 125 3.26 -10.05 -10.47
N LEU A 126 2.70 -9.95 -9.26
CA LEU A 126 2.76 -10.99 -8.26
C LEU A 126 1.63 -11.97 -8.59
N ASP A 127 1.98 -13.19 -9.00
CA ASP A 127 1.05 -14.26 -9.37
C ASP A 127 0.17 -14.68 -8.17
N LEU A 128 -0.83 -13.86 -7.87
CA LEU A 128 -1.72 -13.95 -6.72
C LEU A 128 -3.18 -13.96 -7.20
N PRO A 129 -4.07 -14.70 -6.52
CA PRO A 129 -5.50 -14.64 -6.82
C PRO A 129 -6.05 -13.22 -6.64
N GLU A 130 -6.80 -12.75 -7.63
CA GLU A 130 -7.44 -11.43 -7.61
C GLU A 130 -8.90 -11.51 -7.15
N ILE A 131 -9.33 -10.51 -6.37
CA ILE A 131 -10.74 -10.35 -5.97
C ILE A 131 -11.21 -8.95 -6.40
N GLY A 132 -11.94 -8.87 -7.51
CA GLY A 132 -12.49 -7.62 -8.04
C GLY A 132 -13.72 -7.14 -7.26
N ARG A 133 -13.52 -6.53 -6.09
CA ARG A 133 -14.61 -5.99 -5.24
C ARG A 133 -14.88 -4.50 -5.41
N TYR A 134 -13.92 -3.75 -5.94
CA TYR A 134 -13.96 -2.30 -5.96
C TYR A 134 -13.75 -1.77 -7.37
N ASP A 135 -14.66 -0.88 -7.78
CA ASP A 135 -14.52 -0.05 -8.98
C ASP A 135 -14.10 1.36 -8.59
N THR A 136 -13.30 2.01 -9.41
CA THR A 136 -12.90 3.40 -9.15
C THR A 136 -12.86 4.22 -10.42
N PHE A 137 -13.56 5.34 -10.36
CA PHE A 137 -13.70 6.28 -11.45
C PHE A 137 -12.69 7.41 -11.26
N ARG A 138 -11.81 7.61 -12.24
CA ARG A 138 -10.78 8.66 -12.24
C ARG A 138 -10.93 9.51 -13.49
N LYS A 139 -10.69 10.80 -13.34
CA LYS A 139 -10.60 11.75 -14.45
C LYS A 139 -9.31 12.55 -14.26
N GLN A 140 -8.52 12.65 -15.33
CA GLN A 140 -7.40 13.59 -15.35
C GLN A 140 -7.97 15.01 -15.24
N LEU A 141 -7.51 15.76 -14.25
CA LEU A 141 -7.86 17.18 -14.15
C LEU A 141 -7.12 17.95 -15.24
N PRO A 142 -7.78 18.93 -15.89
CA PRO A 142 -7.10 19.88 -16.76
C PRO A 142 -6.05 20.69 -15.97
N ASP A 143 -5.04 21.19 -16.68
CA ASP A 143 -3.97 21.99 -16.08
C ASP A 143 -4.44 23.36 -15.57
N ARG A 144 -5.54 23.87 -16.14
CA ARG A 144 -6.12 25.18 -15.79
C ARG A 144 -7.50 25.02 -15.17
N ALA A 145 -7.75 25.77 -14.09
CA ALA A 145 -9.04 25.73 -13.37
C ALA A 145 -10.23 26.10 -14.27
N GLU A 146 -10.04 27.04 -15.21
CA GLU A 146 -11.07 27.49 -16.16
C GLU A 146 -11.56 26.37 -17.10
N ASP A 147 -10.75 25.33 -17.32
CA ASP A 147 -11.08 24.20 -18.20
C ASP A 147 -11.87 23.10 -17.49
N ILE A 148 -12.00 23.15 -16.16
CA ILE A 148 -12.66 22.10 -15.37
C ILE A 148 -14.13 21.97 -15.75
N LEU A 149 -14.91 23.07 -15.68
CA LEU A 149 -16.34 23.03 -16.00
C LEU A 149 -16.60 22.68 -17.47
N PRO A 150 -15.93 23.30 -18.47
CA PRO A 150 -16.08 22.92 -19.87
C PRO A 150 -15.83 21.44 -20.16
N ALA A 151 -14.95 20.77 -19.41
CA ALA A 151 -14.64 19.35 -19.58
C ALA A 151 -15.76 18.38 -19.15
N PHE A 152 -16.86 18.88 -18.58
CA PHE A 152 -18.05 18.08 -18.25
C PHE A 152 -19.10 18.12 -19.38
N PRO A 153 -19.81 16.99 -19.62
CA PRO A 153 -20.93 16.96 -20.56
C PRO A 153 -21.97 18.04 -20.26
N ARG A 154 -22.60 18.60 -21.30
CA ARG A 154 -23.59 19.70 -21.15
C ARG A 154 -24.67 19.42 -20.11
N LYS A 155 -25.16 18.18 -20.04
CA LYS A 155 -26.17 17.77 -19.04
C LYS A 155 -25.65 17.81 -17.61
N ALA A 156 -24.39 17.42 -17.36
CA ALA A 156 -23.79 17.44 -16.03
C ALA A 156 -23.49 18.86 -15.53
N ARG A 157 -23.29 19.82 -16.45
CA ARG A 157 -23.10 21.24 -16.11
C ARG A 157 -24.37 22.01 -15.77
N ALA A 158 -25.53 21.50 -16.19
CA ALA A 158 -26.81 22.21 -16.10
C ALA A 158 -27.70 21.70 -14.94
N ALA A 159 -27.18 20.80 -14.10
CA ALA A 159 -27.85 20.21 -12.95
C ALA A 159 -27.48 20.93 -11.65
#